data_AF-A0AAQ3WU19-F1
#
_entry.id   AF-A0AAQ3WU19-F1
#
_cell.length_a   1.000
_cell.length_b   1.000
_cell.length_c   1.000
_cell.angle_alpha   90.00
_cell.angle_beta   90.00
_cell.angle_gamma   90.00
#
_symmetry.space_group_name_H-M   'P 1'
#
loop_
_entity.id
_entity.type
_entity.pdbx_description
1 polymer ?
#
loop_
_entity_poly.entity_id
_entity_poly.type
_entity_poly.pdbx_seq_one_letter_code
_entity_poly.pdbx_strand_id
1 'polypeptide(L)'
;MPASSIEHADFEGIERLALVTGGEIASTFDNPESVKLGHRKVIEEIMIGEDRLIHFAGVEMGQACTIVLRGTSEHVRDEAERSLHDTLCVLSQTVNDTRVLFGGGWPEMVMAKEVDELARPLGRNLMLSMLSPVPGKPSQRP
;
A
#
# COMPACT_ATOMS: atom_id res chain seq x y z
N MET A 1 -18.73 -1.76 32.67
CA MET A 1 -18.90 -1.68 31.21
C MET A 1 -19.14 -3.08 30.71
N PRO A 2 -20.12 -3.33 29.81
CA PRO A 2 -20.29 -4.67 29.26
C PRO A 2 -18.97 -5.07 28.59
N ALA A 3 -18.42 -6.21 28.99
CA ALA A 3 -17.25 -6.78 28.32
C ALA A 3 -17.72 -7.26 26.95
N SER A 4 -17.32 -6.56 25.88
CA SER A 4 -17.53 -7.03 24.52
C SER A 4 -16.34 -7.91 24.14
N SER A 5 -16.58 -9.19 23.89
CA SER A 5 -15.61 -10.08 23.25
C SER A 5 -15.88 -10.11 21.74
N ILE A 6 -14.80 -10.11 20.96
CA ILE A 6 -14.83 -10.38 19.52
C ILE A 6 -14.09 -11.68 19.33
N GLU A 7 -14.80 -12.70 18.85
CA GLU A 7 -14.25 -14.03 18.62
C GLU A 7 -14.10 -14.25 17.11
N HIS A 8 -13.20 -15.15 16.70
CA HIS A 8 -12.96 -15.48 15.29
C HIS A 8 -12.56 -14.29 14.41
N ALA A 9 -11.86 -13.31 14.97
CA ALA A 9 -11.26 -12.22 14.19
C ALA A 9 -10.15 -12.75 13.27
N ASP A 10 -10.03 -12.13 12.10
CA ASP A 10 -8.99 -12.42 11.12
C ASP A 10 -7.61 -12.06 11.66
N PHE A 11 -6.62 -12.90 11.37
CA PHE A 11 -5.27 -12.71 11.91
C PHE A 11 -4.62 -11.40 11.43
N GLU A 12 -4.82 -11.04 10.16
CA GLU A 12 -4.31 -9.80 9.57
C GLU A 12 -4.93 -8.56 10.24
N GLY A 13 -6.24 -8.60 10.51
CA GLY A 13 -6.94 -7.58 11.30
C GLY A 13 -6.40 -7.45 12.72
N ILE A 14 -6.10 -8.56 13.40
CA ILE A 14 -5.51 -8.56 14.74
C ILE A 14 -4.09 -7.97 14.73
N GLU A 15 -3.27 -8.31 13.74
CA GLU A 15 -1.92 -7.74 13.59
C GLU A 15 -1.97 -6.22 13.38
N ARG A 16 -2.85 -5.75 12.49
CA ARG A 16 -3.08 -4.31 12.29
C ARG A 16 -3.57 -3.66 13.57
N LEU A 17 -4.49 -4.28 14.30
CA LEU A 17 -5.01 -3.74 15.55
C LEU A 17 -3.92 -3.66 16.62
N ALA A 18 -3.06 -4.67 16.75
CA ALA A 18 -1.91 -4.67 17.65
C ALA A 18 -0.95 -3.50 17.35
N LEU A 19 -0.57 -3.33 16.09
CA LEU A 19 0.29 -2.22 15.64
C LEU A 19 -0.34 -0.86 15.92
N VAL A 20 -1.64 -0.74 15.64
CA VAL A 20 -2.36 0.53 15.71
C VAL A 20 -2.65 0.92 17.15
N THR A 21 -3.04 -0.03 18.00
CA THR A 21 -3.37 0.18 19.43
C THR A 21 -2.14 0.14 20.34
N GLY A 22 -1.02 -0.41 19.86
CA GLY A 22 0.19 -0.64 20.63
C GLY A 22 0.10 -1.83 21.59
N GLY A 23 -0.93 -2.67 21.45
CA GLY A 23 -1.09 -3.90 22.23
C GLY A 23 -0.31 -5.07 21.64
N GLU A 24 0.01 -6.06 22.47
CA GLU A 24 0.74 -7.26 22.07
C GLU A 24 -0.22 -8.46 21.90
N ILE A 25 0.03 -9.26 20.86
CA ILE A 25 -0.73 -10.49 20.61
C ILE A 25 -0.18 -11.58 21.54
N ALA A 26 -1.02 -12.07 22.45
CA ALA A 26 -0.66 -13.11 23.40
C ALA A 26 -1.25 -14.46 22.98
N SER A 27 -0.42 -15.51 22.99
CA SER A 27 -0.87 -16.89 22.71
C SER A 27 -1.49 -17.57 23.92
N THR A 28 -1.14 -17.13 25.13
CA THR A 28 -1.61 -17.69 26.40
C THR A 28 -1.93 -16.57 27.38
N PHE A 29 -2.99 -16.73 28.16
CA PHE A 29 -3.50 -15.72 29.09
C PHE A 29 -3.09 -15.95 30.56
N ASP A 30 -2.09 -16.79 30.82
CA ASP A 30 -1.71 -17.21 32.18
C ASP A 30 -1.19 -16.06 33.05
N ASN A 31 -0.61 -15.02 32.43
CA ASN A 31 -0.09 -13.87 33.14
C ASN A 31 -0.43 -12.55 32.41
N PRO A 32 -1.55 -11.88 32.76
CA PRO A 32 -1.98 -10.65 32.09
C PRO A 32 -1.05 -9.46 32.33
N GLU A 33 -0.18 -9.51 33.36
CA GLU A 33 0.80 -8.45 33.63
C GLU A 33 2.01 -8.47 32.68
N SER A 34 2.25 -9.59 31.99
CA SER A 34 3.36 -9.71 31.04
C SER A 34 3.02 -9.24 29.63
N VAL A 35 1.78 -8.81 29.36
CA VAL A 35 1.32 -8.44 28.02
C VAL A 35 0.92 -6.98 27.97
N LYS A 36 1.39 -6.28 26.96
CA LYS A 36 1.03 -4.87 26.77
C LYS A 36 -0.40 -4.75 26.23
N LEU A 37 -1.28 -4.10 27.00
CA LEU A 37 -2.64 -3.79 26.55
C LEU A 37 -2.65 -2.54 25.67
N GLY A 38 -3.33 -2.62 24.53
CA GLY A 38 -3.53 -1.47 23.65
C GLY A 38 -4.55 -0.47 24.19
N HIS A 39 -4.38 0.81 23.87
CA HIS A 39 -5.31 1.86 24.29
C HIS A 39 -6.04 2.47 23.08
N ARG A 40 -7.35 2.71 23.22
CA ARG A 40 -8.21 3.39 22.24
C ARG A 40 -9.18 4.32 22.95
N LYS A 41 -9.43 5.48 22.33
CA LYS A 41 -10.37 6.48 22.86
C LYS A 41 -11.83 6.09 22.62
N VAL A 42 -12.13 5.56 21.44
CA VAL A 42 -13.51 5.24 21.04
C VAL A 42 -13.53 3.89 20.33
N ILE A 43 -14.44 3.02 20.78
CA ILE A 43 -14.78 1.77 20.11
C ILE A 43 -16.30 1.77 19.99
N GLU A 44 -16.81 1.71 18.77
CA GLU A 44 -18.24 1.76 18.49
C GLU A 44 -18.62 0.73 17.44
N GLU A 45 -19.82 0.19 17.55
CA GLU A 45 -20.40 -0.66 16.52
C GLU A 45 -21.24 0.21 15.60
N ILE A 46 -20.85 0.28 14.33
CA ILE A 46 -21.54 1.05 13.28
C ILE A 46 -22.22 0.09 12.32
N MET A 47 -23.42 0.45 11.87
CA MET A 47 -24.08 -0.29 10.79
C MET A 47 -23.83 0.42 9.46
N ILE A 48 -23.27 -0.30 8.50
CA ILE A 48 -23.02 0.21 7.15
C ILE A 48 -23.86 -0.61 6.17
N GLY A 49 -25.05 -0.10 5.83
CA GLY A 49 -26.04 -0.88 5.07
C GLY A 49 -26.73 -1.88 5.98
N GLU A 50 -26.56 -3.17 5.69
CA GLU A 50 -27.12 -4.27 6.51
C GLU A 50 -26.06 -4.93 7.41
N ASP A 51 -24.78 -4.60 7.22
CA ASP A 51 -23.66 -5.17 7.95
C ASP A 51 -23.30 -4.35 9.20
N ARG A 52 -22.95 -5.05 10.27
CA ARG A 52 -22.41 -4.45 11.50
C ARG A 52 -20.89 -4.52 11.49
N LEU A 53 -20.25 -3.37 11.66
CA LEU A 53 -18.80 -3.24 11.72
C LEU A 53 -18.39 -2.59 13.03
N ILE A 54 -17.24 -3.02 13.55
CA ILE A 54 -16.66 -2.45 14.75
C ILE A 54 -15.62 -1.42 14.33
N HIS A 55 -15.89 -0.16 14.67
CA HIS A 55 -15.06 0.99 14.34
C HIS A 55 -14.20 1.39 15.55
N PHE A 56 -12.88 1.27 15.37
CA PHE A 56 -11.89 1.68 16.35
C PHE A 56 -11.39 3.09 16.05
N ALA A 57 -12.03 4.09 16.66
CA ALA A 57 -11.74 5.50 16.42
C ALA A 57 -10.78 6.11 17.46
N GLY A 58 -10.10 7.19 17.06
CA GLY A 58 -9.19 7.92 17.94
C GLY A 58 -7.83 7.25 18.10
N VAL A 59 -7.16 6.98 16.97
CA VAL A 59 -5.77 6.50 16.94
C VAL A 59 -4.84 7.66 17.29
N GLU A 60 -4.11 7.58 18.41
CA GLU A 60 -3.18 8.65 18.83
C GLU A 60 -2.11 8.97 17.79
N MET A 61 -1.59 7.94 17.10
CA MET A 61 -0.61 8.14 16.02
C MET A 61 -1.22 8.45 14.65
N GLY A 62 -2.53 8.29 14.46
CA GLY A 62 -3.19 8.49 13.16
C GLY A 62 -2.62 7.67 11.99
N GLN A 63 -1.82 6.63 12.27
CA GLN A 63 -0.99 5.92 11.28
C GLN A 63 -1.71 4.80 10.52
N ALA A 64 -2.97 4.53 10.83
CA ALA A 64 -3.75 3.52 10.12
C ALA A 64 -5.18 3.97 9.89
N CYS A 65 -5.66 3.64 8.70
CA CYS A 65 -7.03 3.83 8.27
C CYS A 65 -7.52 2.54 7.59
N THR A 66 -8.80 2.24 7.77
CA THR A 66 -9.47 1.14 7.07
C THR A 66 -10.44 1.73 6.05
N ILE A 67 -10.32 1.32 4.79
CA ILE A 67 -11.21 1.73 3.71
C ILE A 67 -12.16 0.56 3.42
N VAL A 68 -13.46 0.80 3.58
CA VAL A 68 -14.49 -0.22 3.33
C VAL A 68 -15.01 -0.08 1.90
N LEU A 69 -14.71 -1.08 1.06
CA LEU A 69 -15.19 -1.13 -0.33
C LEU A 69 -16.49 -1.94 -0.40
N ARG A 70 -17.53 -1.35 -0.98
CA ARG A 70 -18.81 -2.01 -1.28
C ARG A 70 -19.03 -2.02 -2.79
N GLY A 71 -19.35 -3.19 -3.33
CA GLY A 71 -19.58 -3.40 -4.76
C GLY A 71 -20.76 -4.31 -5.00
N THR A 72 -21.33 -4.24 -6.21
CA THR A 72 -22.49 -5.08 -6.59
C THR A 72 -22.11 -6.54 -6.86
N SER A 73 -20.85 -6.82 -7.17
CA SER A 73 -20.32 -8.15 -7.46
C SER A 73 -18.92 -8.29 -6.89
N GLU A 74 -18.52 -9.53 -6.60
CA GLU A 74 -17.18 -9.84 -6.10
C GLU A 74 -16.10 -9.35 -7.07
N HIS A 75 -16.28 -9.57 -8.38
CA HIS A 75 -15.33 -9.11 -9.39
C HIS A 75 -15.10 -7.59 -9.36
N VAL A 76 -16.14 -6.78 -9.12
CA VAL A 76 -15.99 -5.32 -9.03
C VAL A 76 -15.25 -4.93 -7.74
N ARG A 77 -15.51 -5.63 -6.64
CA ARG A 77 -14.83 -5.38 -5.36
C ARG A 77 -13.35 -5.74 -5.44
N ASP A 78 -13.03 -6.90 -6.00
CA ASP A 78 -11.64 -7.37 -6.15
C ASP A 78 -10.85 -6.44 -7.08
N GLU A 79 -11.50 -5.89 -8.12
CA GLU A 79 -10.86 -4.92 -9.01
C GLU A 79 -10.68 -3.56 -8.35
N ALA A 80 -11.65 -3.11 -7.55
CA ALA A 80 -11.52 -1.88 -6.77
C ALA A 80 -10.41 -1.99 -5.72
N GLU A 81 -10.25 -3.14 -5.07
CA GLU A 81 -9.16 -3.42 -4.15
C GLU A 81 -7.80 -3.35 -4.85
N ARG A 82 -7.65 -4.04 -5.99
CA ARG A 82 -6.42 -3.99 -6.80
C ARG A 82 -6.09 -2.57 -7.25
N SER A 83 -7.06 -1.86 -7.80
CA SER A 83 -6.87 -0.49 -8.28
C SER A 83 -6.47 0.48 -7.16
N LEU A 84 -7.06 0.33 -5.97
CA LEU A 84 -6.69 1.12 -4.80
C LEU A 84 -5.29 0.78 -4.31
N HIS A 85 -4.92 -0.50 -4.30
CA HIS A 85 -3.57 -0.93 -3.93
C HIS A 85 -2.52 -0.34 -4.87
N ASP A 86 -2.72 -0.42 -6.19
CA ASP A 86 -1.82 0.16 -7.19
C ASP A 86 -1.67 1.68 -7.00
N THR A 87 -2.80 2.36 -6.76
CA THR A 87 -2.80 3.81 -6.51
C THR A 87 -2.00 4.16 -5.26
N LEU A 88 -2.19 3.43 -4.17
CA LEU A 88 -1.45 3.65 -2.91
C LEU A 88 0.06 3.35 -3.08
N CYS A 89 0.43 2.35 -3.87
CA CYS A 89 1.82 2.07 -4.21
C CYS A 89 2.48 3.25 -4.95
N VAL A 90 1.81 3.80 -5.97
CA VAL A 90 2.31 4.97 -6.70
C VAL A 90 2.37 6.21 -5.81
N LEU A 91 1.35 6.46 -4.99
CA LEU A 91 1.34 7.58 -4.06
C LEU A 91 2.46 7.47 -3.02
N SER A 92 2.70 6.28 -2.48
CA SER A 92 3.80 6.02 -1.55
C SER A 92 5.16 6.31 -2.18
N GLN A 93 5.36 5.93 -3.45
CA GLN A 93 6.56 6.29 -4.20
C GLN A 93 6.65 7.81 -4.43
N THR A 94 5.53 8.46 -4.76
CA THR A 94 5.47 9.90 -5.03
C THR A 94 5.77 10.75 -3.79
N VAL A 95 5.39 10.28 -2.60
CA VAL A 95 5.72 10.93 -1.32
C VAL A 95 7.23 10.88 -1.04
N ASN A 96 7.90 9.81 -1.46
CA ASN A 96 9.36 9.66 -1.32
C ASN A 96 10.14 10.37 -2.44
N ASP A 97 9.62 10.38 -3.66
CA ASP A 97 10.21 11.03 -4.84
C ASP A 97 9.13 11.80 -5.60
N THR A 98 9.21 13.13 -5.55
CA THR A 98 8.20 14.03 -6.13
C THR A 98 8.35 14.24 -7.64
N ARG A 99 9.29 13.55 -8.29
CA ARG A 99 9.50 13.68 -9.74
C ARG A 99 8.38 12.98 -10.50
N VAL A 100 7.77 13.71 -11.43
CA VAL A 100 6.68 13.21 -12.27
C VAL A 100 7.01 13.43 -13.75
N LEU A 101 6.55 12.52 -14.60
CA LEU A 101 6.61 12.63 -16.05
C LEU A 101 5.20 12.88 -16.59
N PHE A 102 5.11 13.53 -17.74
CA PHE A 102 3.84 13.64 -18.46
C PHE A 102 3.40 12.25 -18.94
N GLY A 103 2.10 11.99 -18.97
CA GLY A 103 1.56 10.73 -19.50
C GLY A 103 1.39 10.74 -21.03
N GLY A 104 0.59 9.80 -21.54
CA GLY A 104 0.14 9.82 -22.93
C GLY A 104 1.22 9.55 -23.98
N GLY A 105 2.27 8.80 -23.64
CA GLY A 105 3.36 8.50 -24.58
C GLY A 105 4.45 9.57 -24.67
N TRP A 106 4.36 10.66 -23.89
CA TRP A 106 5.35 11.74 -23.90
C TRP A 106 6.76 11.26 -23.53
N PRO A 107 7.00 10.52 -22.43
CA PRO A 107 8.36 10.14 -22.05
C PRO A 107 8.94 9.15 -23.06
N GLU A 108 8.13 8.28 -23.64
CA GLU A 108 8.53 7.36 -24.70
C GLU A 108 8.97 8.13 -25.97
N MET A 109 8.23 9.17 -26.36
CA MET A 109 8.57 9.99 -27.53
C MET A 109 9.86 10.80 -27.32
N VAL A 110 10.02 11.38 -26.13
CA VAL A 110 11.25 12.11 -25.78
C VAL A 110 12.43 11.15 -25.78
N MET A 111 12.32 9.99 -25.13
CA MET A 111 13.38 8.97 -25.14
C MET A 111 13.72 8.51 -26.56
N ALA A 112 12.73 8.26 -27.42
CA ALA A 112 12.97 7.86 -28.80
C ALA A 112 13.73 8.92 -29.60
N LYS A 113 13.38 10.20 -29.42
CA LYS A 113 14.08 11.32 -30.05
C LYS A 113 15.54 11.41 -29.57
N GLU A 114 15.76 11.36 -28.26
CA GLU A 114 17.11 11.45 -27.69
C GLU A 114 17.99 10.27 -28.13
N VAL A 115 17.43 9.06 -28.18
CA VAL A 115 18.15 7.87 -28.69
C VAL A 115 18.50 8.02 -30.18
N ASP A 116 17.60 8.55 -31.01
CA ASP A 116 17.89 8.81 -32.44
C ASP A 116 19.01 9.85 -32.61
N GLU A 117 18.96 10.94 -31.86
CA GLU A 117 20.00 11.99 -31.90
C GLU A 117 21.37 11.47 -31.46
N LEU A 118 21.41 10.66 -30.41
CA LEU A 118 22.65 10.00 -29.95
C LEU A 118 23.18 8.99 -30.97
N ALA A 119 22.30 8.31 -31.71
CA ALA A 119 22.67 7.33 -32.71
C ALA A 119 23.19 7.94 -34.02
N ARG A 120 22.79 9.16 -34.39
CA ARG A 120 23.23 9.84 -35.63
C ARG A 120 24.75 9.92 -35.84
N PRO A 121 25.56 10.31 -34.84
CA PRO A 121 27.02 10.33 -34.99
C PRO A 121 27.66 8.93 -34.97
N LEU A 122 26.94 7.91 -34.51
CA LEU A 122 27.41 6.53 -34.42
C LEU A 122 27.11 5.83 -35.75
N GLY A 123 28.14 5.35 -36.43
CA GLY A 123 27.98 4.63 -37.70
C GLY A 123 26.95 3.49 -37.60
N ARG A 124 26.32 3.15 -38.73
CA ARG A 124 25.17 2.23 -38.88
C ARG A 124 25.24 0.91 -38.08
N ASN A 125 26.44 0.42 -37.78
CA ASN A 125 26.67 -0.82 -37.03
C ASN A 125 26.54 -0.64 -35.50
N LEU A 126 26.83 0.55 -34.94
CA LEU A 126 26.60 0.85 -33.52
C LEU A 126 25.16 1.29 -33.24
N MET A 127 24.45 1.83 -34.23
CA MET A 127 23.03 2.20 -34.11
C MET A 127 22.17 1.00 -33.68
N LEU A 128 22.43 -0.19 -34.23
CA LEU A 128 21.72 -1.43 -33.87
C LEU A 128 22.04 -1.89 -32.43
N SER A 129 23.21 -1.54 -31.90
CA SER A 129 23.63 -1.90 -30.55
C SER A 129 22.95 -1.06 -29.46
N MET A 130 22.48 0.15 -29.76
CA MET A 130 21.73 0.96 -28.79
C MET A 130 20.29 0.46 -28.56
N LEU A 131 19.77 -0.35 -29.47
CA LEU A 131 18.50 -1.08 -29.30
C LEU A 131 18.68 -2.44 -28.61
N SER A 132 19.93 -2.85 -28.35
CA SER A 132 20.19 -4.05 -27.56
C SER A 132 20.02 -3.73 -26.06
N PRO A 133 19.47 -4.66 -25.25
CA PRO A 133 19.24 -4.42 -23.84
C PRO A 133 20.55 -4.05 -23.16
N VAL A 134 20.58 -2.89 -22.51
CA VAL A 134 21.74 -2.39 -21.78
C VAL A 134 22.12 -3.43 -20.72
N PRO A 135 23.35 -3.99 -20.72
CA PRO A 135 23.78 -4.87 -19.64
C PRO A 135 23.74 -4.05 -18.35
N GLY A 136 22.94 -4.52 -17.38
CA GLY A 136 22.62 -3.79 -16.16
C GLY A 136 23.87 -3.20 -15.52
N LYS A 137 23.87 -1.88 -15.27
CA LYS A 137 24.91 -1.26 -14.44
C LYS A 137 24.85 -1.90 -13.04
N PRO A 138 25.99 -2.26 -12.44
CA PRO A 138 26.00 -2.69 -11.05
C PRO A 138 25.48 -1.55 -10.17
N SER A 139 24.51 -1.90 -9.32
CA SER A 139 23.90 -1.05 -8.30
C SER A 139 24.97 -0.24 -7.55
N GLN A 140 25.16 1.02 -7.91
CA GLN A 140 25.68 2.01 -6.97
C GLN A 140 24.49 2.53 -6.16
N ARG A 141 24.26 1.89 -5.02
CA ARG A 141 23.50 2.49 -3.93
C ARG A 141 24.47 3.28 -3.04
N PRO A 142 24.08 4.47 -2.54
CA PRO A 142 24.79 5.11 -1.44
C PRO A 142 24.72 4.27 -0.16
#